data_AF-A0A6I5CCF0-F1
#
_entry.id   AF-A0A6I5CCF0-F1
#
_cell.length_a   1.000
_cell.length_b   1.000
_cell.length_c   1.000
_cell.angle_alpha   90.00
_cell.angle_beta   90.00
_cell.angle_gamma   90.00
#
_symmetry.space_group_name_H-M   'P 1'
#
loop_
_entity.id
_entity.type
_entity.pdbx_description
1 polymer ?
#
loop_
_entity_poly.entity_id
_entity_poly.type
_entity_poly.pdbx_seq_one_letter_code
_entity_poly.pdbx_strand_id
1 'polypeptide(L)'
;MGRAGTGIGGAAGERRQLVNVAYRLLGSLTEAEDAVQEAYTRWYALPRSRQAEIASPGAWLTTVTGRVCLDVLGSARARRERYVGAWLPDPLPDRTEWAGRGTGPADPADQLVLDESVTMAFLVVLESMTPAERVALVLHDVFRYPFAEIARIVGRTPAACKQLAASG
;
A
#
# COMPACT_ATOMS: atom_id res chain seq x y z
N MET A 1 -23.37 -5.02 16.14
CA MET A 1 -22.71 -5.02 17.47
C MET A 1 -21.60 -6.06 17.42
N GLY A 2 -20.32 -5.65 17.36
CA GLY A 2 -19.22 -6.57 17.06
C GLY A 2 -17.84 -5.97 17.33
N ARG A 3 -17.58 -5.75 18.63
CA ARG A 3 -16.29 -5.66 19.35
C ARG A 3 -15.18 -4.72 18.84
N ALA A 4 -14.99 -3.68 19.65
CA ALA A 4 -13.74 -3.01 19.93
C ALA A 4 -12.69 -3.98 20.53
N GLY A 5 -11.43 -3.72 20.18
CA GLY A 5 -10.19 -4.34 20.67
C GLY A 5 -9.14 -4.21 19.57
N THR A 6 -8.10 -3.40 19.68
CA THR A 6 -7.00 -3.66 20.62
C THR A 6 -6.19 -2.38 20.82
N GLY A 7 -5.88 -2.06 22.09
CA GLY A 7 -5.04 -0.92 22.46
C GLY A 7 -3.59 -1.08 22.02
N ILE A 8 -2.93 0.06 21.85
CA ILE A 8 -1.50 0.48 21.91
C ILE A 8 -0.31 -0.52 21.96
N GLY A 9 -0.51 -1.84 21.98
CA GLY A 9 0.43 -2.84 21.44
C GLY A 9 0.32 -3.02 19.92
N GLY A 10 -0.65 -2.35 19.27
CA GLY A 10 -0.98 -2.48 17.84
C GLY A 10 -0.29 -1.51 16.88
N ALA A 11 0.27 -0.39 17.34
CA ALA A 11 0.78 0.67 16.46
C ALA A 11 1.95 0.22 15.56
N ALA A 12 2.84 -0.64 16.06
CA ALA A 12 3.93 -1.21 15.26
C ALA A 12 3.42 -2.22 14.22
N GLY A 13 2.36 -2.96 14.53
CA GLY A 13 1.68 -3.86 13.59
C GLY A 13 0.95 -3.11 12.48
N GLU A 14 0.25 -2.04 12.85
CA GLU A 14 -0.45 -1.14 11.92
C GLU A 14 0.53 -0.43 10.99
N ARG A 15 1.64 0.14 11.51
CA ARG A 15 2.66 0.78 10.67
C ARG A 15 3.26 -0.21 9.67
N ARG A 16 3.62 -1.42 10.11
CA ARG A 16 4.14 -2.48 9.20
C ARG A 16 3.12 -2.84 8.12
N GLN A 17 1.85 -2.97 8.48
CA GLN A 17 0.80 -3.23 7.49
C GLN A 17 0.68 -2.10 6.47
N LEU A 18 0.72 -0.84 6.91
CA LEU A 18 0.68 0.32 6.01
C LEU A 18 1.89 0.38 5.08
N VAL A 19 3.09 0.04 5.57
CA VAL A 19 4.31 -0.04 4.73
C VAL A 19 4.16 -1.15 3.70
N ASN A 20 3.65 -2.33 4.09
CA ASN A 20 3.38 -3.41 3.13
C ASN A 20 2.38 -3.01 2.04
N VAL A 21 1.34 -2.25 2.39
CA VAL A 21 0.37 -1.68 1.43
C VAL A 21 1.06 -0.71 0.50
N ALA A 22 1.78 0.27 1.05
CA ALA A 22 2.46 1.29 0.27
C ALA A 22 3.54 0.71 -0.65
N TYR A 23 4.27 -0.30 -0.20
CA TYR A 23 5.27 -1.01 -1.01
C TYR A 23 4.64 -1.70 -2.21
N ARG A 24 3.51 -2.40 -2.03
CA ARG A 24 2.78 -3.03 -3.15
C ARG A 24 2.20 -2.02 -4.13
N LEU A 25 1.94 -0.79 -3.69
CA LEU A 25 1.47 0.28 -4.57
C LEU A 25 2.61 0.96 -5.33
N LEU A 26 3.74 1.22 -4.66
CA LEU A 26 4.82 2.06 -5.18
C LEU A 26 5.95 1.25 -5.82
N GLY A 27 6.22 0.05 -5.31
CA GLY A 27 7.35 -0.80 -5.73
C GLY A 27 8.70 -0.30 -5.23
N SER A 28 8.74 0.68 -4.32
CA SER A 28 9.95 1.16 -3.64
C SER A 28 9.71 1.14 -2.14
N LEU A 29 10.64 0.54 -1.38
CA LEU A 29 10.55 0.50 0.08
C LEU A 29 10.69 1.90 0.67
N THR A 30 11.65 2.68 0.18
CA THR A 30 11.88 4.05 0.65
C THR A 30 10.65 4.92 0.42
N GLU A 31 10.09 4.93 -0.80
CA GLU A 31 8.87 5.71 -1.07
C GLU A 31 7.67 5.21 -0.24
N ALA A 32 7.61 3.91 0.07
CA ALA A 32 6.58 3.35 0.92
C ALA A 32 6.71 3.82 2.38
N GLU A 33 7.91 3.78 2.95
CA GLU A 33 8.18 4.28 4.29
C GLU A 33 7.90 5.78 4.40
N ASP A 34 8.31 6.56 3.41
CA ASP A 34 8.05 8.00 3.33
C ASP A 34 6.54 8.29 3.26
N ALA A 35 5.79 7.55 2.43
CA ALA A 35 4.33 7.72 2.33
C ALA A 35 3.61 7.43 3.65
N VAL A 36 4.05 6.41 4.38
CA VAL A 36 3.51 6.08 5.71
C VAL A 36 3.92 7.15 6.72
N GLN A 37 5.18 7.59 6.70
CA GLN A 37 5.69 8.61 7.60
C GLN A 37 4.93 9.93 7.42
N GLU A 38 4.66 10.33 6.19
CA GLU A 38 3.82 11.50 5.85
C GLU A 38 2.41 11.35 6.43
N ALA A 39 1.78 10.18 6.31
CA ALA A 39 0.45 9.94 6.89
C ALA A 39 0.44 10.07 8.42
N TYR A 40 1.44 9.51 9.11
CA TYR A 40 1.57 9.69 10.57
C TYR A 40 1.87 11.14 10.95
N THR A 41 2.67 11.85 10.15
CA THR A 41 2.98 13.27 10.38
C THR A 41 1.69 14.10 10.31
N ARG A 42 0.86 13.86 9.28
CA ARG A 42 -0.46 14.49 9.17
C ARG A 42 -1.38 14.13 10.32
N TRP A 43 -1.36 12.88 10.80
CA TRP A 43 -2.15 12.47 11.98
C TRP A 43 -1.76 13.27 13.22
N TYR A 44 -0.46 13.35 13.53
CA TYR A 44 0.03 14.06 14.70
C TYR A 44 -0.12 15.59 14.60
N ALA A 45 -0.15 16.14 13.38
CA ALA A 45 -0.44 17.54 13.13
C ALA A 45 -1.92 17.92 13.35
N LEU A 46 -2.85 16.95 13.39
CA LEU A 46 -4.26 17.24 13.65
C LEU A 46 -4.48 17.78 15.08
N PRO A 47 -5.31 18.83 15.25
CA PRO A 47 -5.76 19.24 16.58
C PRO A 47 -6.44 18.07 17.33
N ARG A 48 -6.30 18.01 18.65
CA ARG A 48 -6.87 16.94 19.47
C ARG A 48 -8.40 16.80 19.31
N SER A 49 -9.12 17.90 19.11
CA SER A 49 -10.54 17.89 18.80
C SER A 49 -10.86 17.13 17.51
N ARG A 50 -10.08 17.39 16.44
CA ARG A 50 -10.21 16.69 15.16
C ARG A 50 -9.83 15.22 15.24
N GLN A 51 -8.79 14.88 16.02
CA GLN A 51 -8.44 13.48 16.27
C GLN A 51 -9.59 12.73 16.98
N ALA A 52 -10.26 13.39 17.93
CA ALA A 52 -11.39 12.80 18.65
C ALA A 52 -12.65 12.59 17.78
N GLU A 53 -12.84 13.40 16.73
CA GLU A 53 -13.90 13.21 15.73
C GLU A 53 -13.66 11.97 14.84
N ILE A 54 -12.41 11.48 14.74
CA ILE A 54 -12.06 10.34 13.89
C ILE A 54 -12.36 9.03 14.62
N ALA A 55 -13.45 8.39 14.20
CA ALA A 55 -13.92 7.13 14.80
C ALA A 55 -12.91 5.97 14.70
N SER A 56 -12.06 5.93 13.67
CA SER A 56 -11.03 4.91 13.49
C SER A 56 -9.73 5.52 12.95
N PRO A 57 -8.71 5.67 13.82
CA PRO A 57 -7.38 6.14 13.40
C PRO A 57 -6.76 5.26 12.31
N GLY A 58 -6.87 3.93 12.41
CA GLY A 58 -6.33 3.01 11.42
C GLY A 58 -6.98 3.15 10.03
N ALA A 59 -8.30 3.34 9.97
CA ALA A 59 -8.99 3.58 8.71
C ALA A 59 -8.62 4.95 8.11
N TRP A 60 -8.40 5.95 8.96
CA TRP A 60 -7.92 7.27 8.52
C TRP A 60 -6.49 7.18 7.97
N LEU A 61 -5.57 6.53 8.68
CA LEU A 61 -4.18 6.35 8.25
C LEU A 61 -4.12 5.59 6.93
N THR A 62 -4.88 4.50 6.78
CA THR A 62 -4.97 3.77 5.50
C THR A 62 -5.43 4.68 4.36
N THR A 63 -6.45 5.51 4.61
CA THR A 63 -6.98 6.43 3.61
C THR A 63 -5.92 7.46 3.20
N VAL A 64 -5.20 8.02 4.17
CA VAL A 64 -4.18 9.04 3.92
C VAL A 64 -2.95 8.44 3.24
N THR A 65 -2.44 7.30 3.70
CA THR A 65 -1.35 6.58 3.05
C THR A 65 -1.71 6.25 1.59
N GLY A 66 -2.91 5.73 1.33
CA GLY A 66 -3.36 5.44 -0.04
C GLY A 66 -3.40 6.70 -0.93
N ARG A 67 -3.80 7.85 -0.40
CA ARG A 67 -3.80 9.13 -1.14
C ARG A 67 -2.37 9.60 -1.44
N VAL A 68 -1.48 9.52 -0.45
CA VAL A 68 -0.06 9.87 -0.66
C VAL A 68 0.55 8.96 -1.73
N CYS A 69 0.29 7.65 -1.69
CA CYS A 69 0.76 6.73 -2.73
C CYS A 69 0.21 7.11 -4.11
N LEU A 70 -1.08 7.47 -4.21
CA LEU A 70 -1.70 7.90 -5.47
C LEU A 70 -1.01 9.15 -6.04
N ASP A 71 -0.69 10.13 -5.19
CA ASP A 71 0.03 11.35 -5.58
C ASP A 71 1.46 11.06 -6.05
N VAL A 72 2.17 10.16 -5.34
CA VAL A 72 3.52 9.70 -5.73
C VAL A 72 3.48 9.01 -7.09
N LEU A 73 2.52 8.11 -7.33
CA LEU A 73 2.35 7.42 -8.61
C LEU A 73 2.05 8.39 -9.75
N GLY A 74 1.17 9.36 -9.53
CA GLY A 74 0.88 10.42 -10.51
C GLY A 74 2.12 11.23 -10.86
N SER A 75 2.90 11.62 -9.84
CA SER A 75 4.15 12.37 -10.01
C SER A 75 5.23 11.55 -10.73
N ALA A 76 5.39 10.28 -10.37
CA ALA A 76 6.35 9.38 -11.01
C ALA A 76 6.02 9.17 -12.49
N ARG A 77 4.74 8.97 -12.83
CA ARG A 77 4.29 8.87 -14.23
C ARG A 77 4.60 10.15 -15.02
N ALA A 78 4.30 11.32 -14.45
CA ALA A 78 4.62 12.61 -15.07
C ALA A 78 6.13 12.89 -15.21
N ARG A 79 6.99 12.24 -14.41
CA ARG A 79 8.46 12.25 -14.58
C ARG A 79 8.91 11.28 -15.67
N ARG A 80 8.34 10.05 -15.72
CA ARG A 80 8.66 9.02 -16.71
C ARG A 80 8.23 9.39 -18.13
N GLU A 81 7.13 10.13 -18.30
CA GLU A 81 6.78 10.73 -19.60
C GLU A 81 7.87 11.67 -20.16
N ARG A 82 8.79 12.14 -19.30
CA ARG A 82 9.96 12.95 -19.67
C ARG A 82 11.29 12.17 -19.68
N TYR A 83 11.30 10.91 -19.24
CA TYR A 83 12.50 10.09 -19.04
C TYR A 83 12.52 8.92 -20.01
N VAL A 84 13.64 8.70 -20.71
CA VAL A 84 13.81 7.58 -21.65
C VAL A 84 14.55 6.44 -20.94
N GLY A 85 13.86 5.35 -20.62
CA GLY A 85 14.44 4.15 -19.99
C GLY A 85 13.40 3.28 -19.27
N ALA A 86 13.72 1.99 -19.04
CA ALA A 86 12.86 1.07 -18.29
C ALA A 86 13.02 1.32 -16.78
N TRP A 87 11.91 1.54 -16.07
CA TRP A 87 11.91 1.57 -14.61
C TRP A 87 11.83 0.13 -14.08
N LEU A 88 12.51 -0.15 -12.96
CA LEU A 88 12.46 -1.44 -12.28
C LEU A 88 12.14 -1.20 -10.79
N PRO A 89 11.30 -2.02 -10.15
CA PRO A 89 11.05 -1.91 -8.72
C PRO A 89 12.30 -2.15 -7.88
N ASP A 90 12.34 -1.60 -6.67
CA ASP A 90 13.43 -1.86 -5.73
C ASP A 90 13.29 -3.29 -5.17
N PRO A 91 14.38 -4.10 -5.18
CA PRO A 91 14.39 -5.40 -4.55
C PRO A 91 14.17 -5.26 -3.05
N LEU A 92 13.42 -6.19 -2.44
CA LEU A 92 13.23 -6.18 -0.99
C LEU A 92 14.58 -6.44 -0.28
N PRO A 93 14.89 -5.72 0.82
CA PRO A 93 15.91 -6.18 1.75
C PRO A 93 15.51 -7.56 2.28
N ASP A 94 16.51 -8.40 2.56
CA ASP A 94 16.38 -9.82 2.91
C ASP A 94 15.13 -10.12 3.78
N ARG A 95 14.15 -10.83 3.21
CA ARG A 95 12.82 -11.05 3.83
C ARG A 95 12.88 -11.77 5.17
N THR A 96 14.02 -12.36 5.53
CA THR A 96 14.24 -12.97 6.85
C THR A 96 14.05 -11.97 8.00
N GLU A 97 14.19 -10.66 7.74
CA GLU A 97 13.91 -9.60 8.72
C GLU A 97 12.43 -9.18 8.77
N TRP A 98 11.64 -9.45 7.72
CA TRP A 98 10.26 -8.94 7.56
C TRP A 98 9.17 -10.02 7.66
N ALA A 99 9.49 -11.25 7.24
CA ALA A 99 8.61 -12.40 7.32
C ALA A 99 9.03 -13.27 8.52
N GLY A 100 8.21 -13.31 9.56
CA GLY A 100 8.36 -14.31 10.62
C GLY A 100 8.47 -15.71 10.00
N ARG A 101 9.53 -16.43 10.36
CA ARG A 101 9.93 -17.75 9.83
C ARG A 101 8.75 -18.61 9.33
N GLY A 102 8.68 -18.80 8.02
CA GLY A 102 7.87 -19.85 7.40
C GLY A 102 8.51 -21.22 7.65
N THR A 103 7.67 -22.19 8.03
CA THR A 103 8.05 -23.59 8.32
C THR A 103 7.61 -24.48 7.16
N GLY A 104 8.55 -25.14 6.48
CA GLY A 104 8.28 -26.11 5.42
C GLY A 104 9.56 -26.76 4.87
N PRO A 105 9.50 -27.98 4.29
CA PRO A 105 10.68 -28.81 3.98
C PRO A 105 11.33 -28.54 2.61
N ALA A 106 11.02 -27.42 1.96
CA ALA A 106 11.75 -26.96 0.76
C ALA A 106 12.92 -26.08 1.20
N ASP A 107 14.01 -26.04 0.42
CA ASP A 107 15.14 -25.14 0.68
C ASP A 107 14.61 -23.71 0.85
N PRO A 108 14.80 -23.08 2.03
CA PRO A 108 14.33 -21.73 2.29
C PRO A 108 14.82 -20.71 1.25
N ALA A 109 15.99 -20.95 0.66
CA ALA A 109 16.57 -20.09 -0.37
C ALA A 109 15.77 -20.14 -1.69
N ASP A 110 15.35 -21.32 -2.13
CA ASP A 110 14.60 -21.49 -3.37
C ASP A 110 13.18 -20.91 -3.26
N GLN A 111 12.52 -21.08 -2.11
CA GLN A 111 11.22 -20.47 -1.85
C GLN A 111 11.32 -18.94 -1.82
N LEU A 112 12.38 -18.39 -1.22
CA LEU A 112 12.63 -16.95 -1.16
C LEU A 112 12.82 -16.35 -2.56
N VAL A 113 13.62 -17.00 -3.41
CA VAL A 113 13.87 -16.55 -4.79
C VAL A 113 12.59 -16.59 -5.62
N LEU A 114 11.78 -17.64 -5.48
CA LEU A 114 10.51 -17.74 -6.20
C LEU A 114 9.54 -16.63 -5.77
N ASP A 115 9.38 -16.42 -4.48
CA ASP A 115 8.52 -15.38 -3.91
C ASP A 115 8.92 -13.97 -4.35
N GLU A 116 10.22 -13.71 -4.45
CA GLU A 116 10.77 -12.44 -4.93
C GLU A 116 10.51 -12.25 -6.42
N SER A 117 10.70 -13.30 -7.23
CA SER A 117 10.42 -13.25 -8.66
C SER A 117 8.94 -12.96 -8.97
N VAL A 118 8.02 -13.57 -8.21
CA VAL A 118 6.57 -13.33 -8.34
C VAL A 118 6.23 -11.90 -7.92
N THR A 119 6.87 -11.39 -6.88
CA THR A 119 6.67 -10.02 -6.40
C THR A 119 7.14 -9.00 -7.44
N MET A 120 8.32 -9.23 -8.04
CA MET A 120 8.83 -8.39 -9.12
C MET A 120 7.93 -8.45 -10.36
N ALA A 121 7.52 -9.64 -10.80
CA ALA A 121 6.61 -9.80 -11.94
C ALA A 121 5.28 -9.06 -11.72
N PHE A 122 4.73 -9.13 -10.51
CA PHE A 122 3.52 -8.39 -10.15
C PHE A 122 3.74 -6.87 -10.23
N LEU A 123 4.82 -6.35 -9.65
CA LEU A 123 5.14 -4.92 -9.67
C LEU A 123 5.38 -4.39 -11.10
N VAL A 124 5.91 -5.22 -12.00
CA VAL A 124 6.03 -4.90 -13.43
C VAL A 124 4.66 -4.80 -14.11
N VAL A 125 3.73 -5.73 -13.84
CA VAL A 125 2.36 -5.65 -14.39
C VAL A 125 1.68 -4.35 -13.95
N LEU A 126 1.83 -3.98 -12.66
CA LEU A 126 1.27 -2.75 -12.12
C LEU A 126 1.82 -1.49 -12.82
N GLU A 127 2.97 -1.54 -13.49
CA GLU A 127 3.54 -0.41 -14.24
C GLU A 127 2.68 0.01 -15.44
N SER A 128 2.01 -0.94 -16.08
CA SER A 128 1.13 -0.65 -17.22
C SER A 128 -0.15 0.09 -16.83
N MET A 129 -0.54 0.03 -15.55
CA MET A 129 -1.79 0.59 -15.03
C MET A 129 -1.71 2.11 -14.83
N THR A 130 -2.86 2.78 -14.91
CA THR A 130 -2.99 4.13 -14.36
C THR A 130 -2.86 4.09 -12.83
N PRO A 131 -2.46 5.21 -12.19
CA PRO A 131 -2.38 5.28 -10.72
C PRO A 131 -3.67 4.85 -10.01
N ALA A 132 -4.82 5.22 -10.56
CA ALA A 132 -6.13 4.90 -10.00
C ALA A 132 -6.50 3.41 -10.13
N GLU A 133 -6.20 2.78 -11.26
CA GLU A 133 -6.39 1.33 -11.47
C GLU A 133 -5.51 0.53 -10.51
N ARG A 134 -4.23 0.89 -10.42
CA ARG A 134 -3.28 0.23 -9.50
C ARG A 134 -3.77 0.27 -8.05
N VAL A 135 -4.19 1.45 -7.58
CA VAL A 135 -4.70 1.61 -6.21
C VAL A 135 -5.97 0.78 -6.00
N ALA A 136 -6.89 0.76 -6.96
CA ALA A 136 -8.12 0.00 -6.84
C ALA A 136 -7.87 -1.51 -6.80
N LEU A 137 -7.03 -2.02 -7.72
CA LEU A 137 -6.69 -3.44 -7.81
C LEU A 137 -5.93 -3.93 -6.58
N VAL A 138 -4.86 -3.24 -6.18
CA VAL A 138 -4.03 -3.68 -5.04
C VAL A 138 -4.83 -3.67 -3.75
N LEU A 139 -5.56 -2.59 -3.46
CA LEU A 139 -6.32 -2.51 -2.20
C LEU A 139 -7.47 -3.52 -2.16
N HIS A 140 -8.16 -3.77 -3.26
CA HIS A 140 -9.27 -4.71 -3.30
C HIS A 140 -8.80 -6.17 -3.38
N ASP A 141 -7.97 -6.52 -4.36
CA ASP A 141 -7.67 -7.92 -4.68
C ASP A 141 -6.60 -8.51 -3.76
N VAL A 142 -5.60 -7.70 -3.40
CA VAL A 142 -4.49 -8.15 -2.54
C VAL A 142 -4.84 -7.97 -1.06
N PHE A 143 -5.48 -6.86 -0.70
CA PHE A 143 -5.74 -6.50 0.69
C PHE A 143 -7.20 -6.59 1.14
N ARG A 144 -8.13 -6.92 0.23
CA ARG A 144 -9.56 -7.15 0.54
C ARG A 144 -10.29 -5.93 1.12
N TYR A 145 -9.84 -4.72 0.81
CA TYR A 145 -10.57 -3.50 1.17
C TYR A 145 -11.85 -3.38 0.35
N PRO A 146 -12.98 -2.97 0.96
CA PRO A 146 -14.22 -2.76 0.22
C PRO A 146 -14.12 -1.50 -0.67
N PHE A 147 -14.78 -1.53 -1.83
CA PHE A 147 -14.76 -0.41 -2.79
C PHE A 147 -15.25 0.93 -2.20
N ALA A 148 -16.07 0.90 -1.15
CA ALA A 148 -16.49 2.11 -0.44
C ALA A 148 -15.33 2.83 0.26
N GLU A 149 -14.33 2.10 0.75
CA GLU A 149 -13.14 2.69 1.36
C GLU A 149 -12.15 3.16 0.30
N ILE A 150 -11.97 2.36 -0.75
CA ILE A 150 -11.13 2.69 -1.90
C ILE A 150 -11.63 3.98 -2.57
N ALA A 151 -12.93 4.13 -2.75
CA ALA A 151 -13.57 5.35 -3.27
C ALA A 151 -13.11 6.63 -2.57
N ARG A 152 -12.93 6.60 -1.25
CA ARG A 152 -12.44 7.74 -0.47
C ARG A 152 -10.98 8.06 -0.75
N ILE A 153 -10.18 7.06 -1.12
CA ILE A 153 -8.77 7.22 -1.49
C ILE A 153 -8.66 7.83 -2.88
N VAL A 154 -9.30 7.21 -3.89
CA VAL A 154 -9.16 7.61 -5.29
C VAL A 154 -10.01 8.84 -5.66
N GLY A 155 -10.92 9.26 -4.79
CA GLY A 155 -11.83 10.39 -5.05
C GLY A 155 -12.89 10.07 -6.12
N ARG A 156 -13.38 8.82 -6.15
CA ARG A 156 -14.34 8.30 -7.15
C ARG A 156 -15.51 7.61 -6.46
N THR A 157 -16.53 7.19 -7.22
CA THR A 157 -17.63 6.38 -6.67
C THR A 157 -17.20 4.92 -6.49
N PRO A 158 -17.82 4.16 -5.57
CA PRO A 158 -17.50 2.73 -5.40
C PRO A 158 -17.69 1.92 -6.69
N ALA A 159 -18.71 2.27 -7.49
CA ALA A 159 -18.95 1.64 -8.78
C ALA A 159 -17.82 1.93 -9.79
N ALA A 160 -17.29 3.16 -9.81
CA ALA A 160 -16.12 3.50 -10.63
C ALA A 160 -14.87 2.75 -10.17
N CYS A 161 -14.65 2.59 -8.85
CA CYS A 161 -13.54 1.79 -8.33
C CYS A 161 -13.62 0.32 -8.74
N LYS A 162 -14.84 -0.26 -8.81
CA LYS A 162 -15.05 -1.61 -9.31
C LYS A 162 -14.66 -1.74 -10.79
N GLN A 163 -15.00 -0.75 -11.61
CA GLN A 163 -14.59 -0.72 -13.02
C GLN A 163 -13.07 -0.61 -13.14
N LEU A 164 -12.43 0.29 -12.37
CA LEU A 164 -10.97 0.45 -12.37
C LEU A 164 -10.23 -0.84 -12.00
N ALA A 165 -10.73 -1.60 -11.02
CA ALA A 165 -10.14 -2.88 -10.64
C ALA A 165 -10.32 -3.99 -11.71
N ALA A 166 -11.33 -3.87 -12.57
CA ALA A 166 -11.61 -4.85 -13.63
C ALA A 166 -10.93 -4.53 -14.98
N SER A 167 -10.44 -3.29 -15.15
CA SER A 167 -9.76 -2.84 -16.37
C SER A 167 -8.25 -3.13 -16.39
N GLY A 168 -7.71 -3.63 -15.28
CA GLY A 168 -6.29 -3.95 -15.10
C GLY A 168 -5.87 -5.31 -15.63
#